data_AF-A0A100YTZ3-F1
#
_entry.id   AF-A0A100YTZ3-F1
#
_cell.length_a   1.000
_cell.length_b   1.000
_cell.length_c   1.000
_cell.angle_alpha   90.00
_cell.angle_beta   90.00
_cell.angle_gamma   90.00
#
_symmetry.space_group_name_H-M   'P 1'
#
loop_
_entity.id
_entity.type
_entity.pdbx_description
1 polymer ?
#
loop_
_entity_poly.entity_id
_entity_poly.type
_entity_poly.pdbx_seq_one_letter_code
_entity_poly.pdbx_strand_id
1 'polypeptide(L)'
;MLVKRLGIVAIAAVLVASLAGCRQFPTNDETSSDAVGGDAQAESDLDWRYYPGTSDDDTREIVCWGDSMTQGVGADTDEGALVSLADRELYDTSYQSYPQVLSQLTGLDTYNFGVAGATSAEIAAMQGGLTWEELEAAEQSVEVADADDANAADDAGANDADDDADADDADDQPVSHIDPDVIEEGEQHTGDILVLEIGSNGGWNNDYQVLIDQYRAMIERSGCEDYLILGDTDDPGTSVGDTSQVPFTEDYAPRETNWEAALREAFGDHFINMRVFLIKHGLEISGLTPTEEDVADARLGCISKQLRSDWTHLNARGYFAKAVAVYQRGVKLGYWSPGEGSIDVAKPQRHQANGASAD
;
A
#
# COMPACT_ATOMS: atom_id res chain seq x y z
N MET A 1 23.23 10.89 79.52
CA MET A 1 24.35 11.71 79.02
C MET A 1 23.94 12.30 77.68
N LEU A 2 24.09 13.62 77.57
CA LEU A 2 23.64 14.48 76.49
C LEU A 2 24.82 14.82 75.56
N VAL A 3 24.53 15.11 74.29
CA VAL A 3 25.05 16.19 73.41
C VAL A 3 25.30 15.74 71.96
N LYS A 4 24.56 16.40 71.05
CA LYS A 4 24.68 16.47 69.59
C LYS A 4 25.86 17.35 69.13
N ARG A 5 26.37 17.13 67.90
CA ARG A 5 26.61 18.09 66.77
C ARG A 5 27.41 17.38 65.66
N LEU A 6 26.84 17.09 64.47
CA LEU A 6 26.74 17.89 63.23
C LEU A 6 28.08 18.32 62.58
N GLY A 7 28.31 17.93 61.30
CA GLY A 7 29.30 18.61 60.44
C GLY A 7 29.83 17.89 59.18
N ILE A 8 29.05 17.90 58.09
CA ILE A 8 29.42 18.21 56.67
C ILE A 8 30.31 17.25 55.82
N VAL A 9 29.63 16.62 54.85
CA VAL A 9 29.85 16.35 53.40
C VAL A 9 31.18 16.74 52.71
N ALA A 10 31.77 15.77 51.98
CA ALA A 10 32.30 15.94 50.61
C ALA A 10 32.71 14.58 49.99
N ILE A 11 32.00 14.09 48.97
CA ILE A 11 32.54 13.07 48.04
C ILE A 11 32.50 13.70 46.65
N ALA A 12 33.69 13.80 46.05
CA ALA A 12 33.97 14.51 44.83
C ALA A 12 33.37 13.79 43.61
N ALA A 13 32.72 14.58 42.75
CA ALA A 13 32.38 14.22 41.39
C ALA A 13 33.63 14.27 40.50
N VAL A 14 33.86 13.25 39.68
CA VAL A 14 34.82 13.31 38.57
C VAL A 14 34.07 13.78 37.33
N LEU A 15 34.21 15.07 37.05
CA LEU A 15 33.92 15.73 35.77
C LEU A 15 35.18 15.62 34.91
N VAL A 16 35.07 15.04 33.72
CA VAL A 16 36.08 15.23 32.66
C VAL A 16 35.45 16.11 31.59
N ALA A 17 35.79 17.38 31.61
CA ALA A 17 35.58 18.32 30.52
C ALA A 17 36.95 18.76 29.97
N SER A 18 37.10 18.51 28.68
CA SER A 18 37.85 19.25 27.65
C SER A 18 38.85 20.35 28.08
N LEU A 19 40.02 20.32 27.44
CA LEU A 19 40.66 21.55 26.96
C LEU A 19 41.11 21.40 25.51
N ALA A 20 40.78 22.46 24.78
CA ALA A 20 40.88 22.66 23.36
C ALA A 20 42.30 22.93 22.86
N GLY A 21 42.51 22.64 21.58
CA GLY A 21 43.54 23.23 20.74
C GLY A 21 42.95 23.62 19.37
N CYS A 22 42.36 24.81 19.29
CA CYS A 22 42.14 25.58 18.05
C CYS A 22 43.51 26.08 17.53
N ARG A 23 43.81 26.41 16.27
CA ARG A 23 43.11 26.62 14.98
C ARG A 23 44.24 26.90 13.94
N GLN A 24 44.09 26.56 12.66
CA GLN A 24 43.84 27.53 11.57
C GLN A 24 43.71 26.86 10.19
N PHE A 25 42.85 27.49 9.39
CA PHE A 25 42.22 27.11 8.12
C PHE A 25 43.14 27.11 6.89
N PRO A 26 42.64 26.62 5.75
CA PRO A 26 42.25 27.57 4.71
C PRO A 26 40.78 27.41 4.28
N THR A 27 40.16 28.57 4.09
CA THR A 27 38.89 28.81 3.42
C THR A 27 39.07 28.68 1.91
N ASN A 28 38.07 28.16 1.22
CA ASN A 28 37.49 28.76 0.01
C ASN A 28 36.06 28.25 -0.13
N ASP A 29 35.10 29.17 -0.06
CA ASP A 29 33.76 29.04 -0.61
C ASP A 29 33.88 28.74 -2.11
N GLU A 30 33.18 27.72 -2.61
CA GLU A 30 32.24 27.86 -3.73
C GLU A 30 31.13 26.81 -3.57
N THR A 31 29.90 27.28 -3.77
CA THR A 31 28.62 26.59 -3.75
C THR A 31 28.53 25.40 -4.72
N SER A 32 27.95 24.27 -4.29
CA SER A 32 26.89 23.51 -4.98
C SER A 32 26.85 22.05 -4.52
N SER A 33 25.64 21.59 -4.18
CA SER A 33 25.12 20.22 -4.26
C SER A 33 25.95 19.09 -3.67
N ASP A 34 25.64 18.67 -2.44
CA ASP A 34 25.76 17.27 -2.02
C ASP A 34 24.93 17.04 -0.76
N ALA A 35 23.80 16.33 -0.89
CA ALA A 35 23.26 15.40 0.12
C ALA A 35 21.90 14.81 -0.33
N VAL A 36 21.92 13.80 -1.22
CA VAL A 36 21.12 12.56 -1.11
C VAL A 36 21.87 11.48 -1.89
N GLY A 37 22.96 11.00 -1.31
CA GLY A 37 23.71 9.84 -1.78
C GLY A 37 23.68 8.78 -0.69
N GLY A 38 22.53 8.13 -0.52
CA GLY A 38 22.33 7.03 0.41
C GLY A 38 21.72 5.84 -0.33
N ASP A 39 22.53 4.80 -0.50
CA ASP A 39 22.13 3.40 -0.72
C ASP A 39 21.32 3.00 -1.96
N ALA A 40 21.58 3.60 -3.12
CA ALA A 40 21.12 3.06 -4.41
C ALA A 40 21.83 1.75 -4.85
N GLN A 41 22.73 1.21 -4.04
CA GLN A 41 23.60 0.08 -4.40
C GLN A 41 23.39 -1.18 -3.53
N ALA A 42 22.44 -1.14 -2.59
CA ALA A 42 22.03 -2.28 -1.78
C ALA A 42 20.71 -2.94 -2.26
N GLU A 43 20.00 -2.31 -3.19
CA GLU A 43 18.65 -2.71 -3.66
C GLU A 43 18.66 -3.38 -5.05
N SER A 44 19.83 -3.79 -5.58
CA SER A 44 19.97 -4.30 -6.96
C SER A 44 20.15 -5.82 -7.09
N ASP A 45 19.80 -6.60 -6.07
CA ASP A 45 20.02 -8.06 -6.05
C ASP A 45 18.80 -8.80 -5.45
N LEU A 46 17.58 -8.53 -5.93
CA LEU A 46 16.38 -9.27 -5.51
C LEU A 46 16.02 -10.35 -6.54
N ASP A 47 16.06 -11.61 -6.12
CA ASP A 47 15.81 -12.80 -6.92
C ASP A 47 14.48 -13.42 -6.44
N TRP A 48 13.45 -13.32 -7.28
CA TRP A 48 12.03 -13.40 -6.89
C TRP A 48 11.43 -14.79 -7.14
N ARG A 49 11.61 -15.74 -6.20
CA ARG A 49 11.13 -17.11 -6.39
C ARG A 49 10.45 -17.71 -5.14
N TYR A 50 9.38 -18.49 -5.33
CA TYR A 50 8.39 -18.82 -4.29
C TYR A 50 8.06 -20.31 -4.16
N TYR A 51 7.80 -20.75 -2.91
CA TYR A 51 7.14 -22.02 -2.57
C TYR A 51 6.30 -21.86 -1.29
N PRO A 52 5.17 -22.60 -1.16
CA PRO A 52 4.31 -22.58 0.03
C PRO A 52 5.07 -22.92 1.32
N GLY A 53 4.72 -22.27 2.44
CA GLY A 53 4.94 -22.93 3.73
C GLY A 53 4.67 -22.12 4.98
N THR A 54 4.00 -22.79 5.91
CA THR A 54 4.25 -22.75 7.35
C THR A 54 4.33 -24.21 7.83
N SER A 55 4.90 -24.46 9.02
CA SER A 55 4.97 -25.83 9.58
C SER A 55 3.57 -26.39 9.84
N ASP A 56 3.38 -27.71 9.79
CA ASP A 56 2.11 -28.40 10.15
C ASP A 56 1.52 -27.99 11.53
N ASP A 57 2.30 -27.31 12.38
CA ASP A 57 1.92 -26.81 13.70
C ASP A 57 1.52 -25.31 13.74
N ASP A 58 1.63 -24.55 12.65
CA ASP A 58 1.19 -23.14 12.60
C ASP A 58 -0.27 -23.07 12.17
N THR A 59 -1.15 -22.78 13.13
CA THR A 59 -2.60 -22.75 12.93
C THR A 59 -3.16 -21.33 12.82
N ARG A 60 -2.30 -20.33 12.58
CA ARG A 60 -2.74 -18.95 12.39
C ARG A 60 -3.41 -18.81 11.04
N GLU A 61 -4.40 -17.94 10.95
CA GLU A 61 -5.09 -17.64 9.69
C GLU A 61 -4.71 -16.23 9.24
N ILE A 62 -4.93 -15.94 7.96
CA ILE A 62 -4.77 -14.60 7.39
C ILE A 62 -6.14 -14.10 6.98
N VAL A 63 -6.50 -12.88 7.39
CA VAL A 63 -7.71 -12.20 6.94
C VAL A 63 -7.36 -10.97 6.12
N CYS A 64 -7.89 -10.90 4.90
CA CYS A 64 -7.71 -9.77 4.01
C CYS A 64 -9.01 -8.97 3.91
N TRP A 65 -8.99 -7.72 4.39
CA TRP A 65 -10.11 -6.79 4.25
C TRP A 65 -9.75 -5.70 3.25
N GLY A 66 -10.66 -5.44 2.32
CA GLY A 66 -10.46 -4.38 1.34
C GLY A 66 -11.58 -4.22 0.34
N ASP A 67 -11.30 -3.47 -0.71
CA ASP A 67 -12.21 -3.17 -1.80
C ASP A 67 -12.09 -4.19 -2.96
N SER A 68 -12.34 -3.75 -4.20
CA SER A 68 -12.20 -4.56 -5.42
C SER A 68 -10.79 -5.13 -5.61
N MET A 69 -9.77 -4.43 -5.12
CA MET A 69 -8.36 -4.84 -5.19
C MET A 69 -8.02 -5.98 -4.23
N THR A 70 -8.81 -6.16 -3.17
CA THR A 70 -8.75 -7.34 -2.30
C THR A 70 -9.67 -8.44 -2.80
N GLN A 71 -10.85 -8.10 -3.31
CA GLN A 71 -11.76 -9.07 -3.92
C GLN A 71 -11.09 -9.82 -5.08
N GLY A 72 -10.25 -9.12 -5.86
CA GLY A 72 -9.54 -9.68 -7.01
C GLY A 72 -10.20 -9.38 -8.35
N VAL A 73 -10.96 -8.27 -8.46
CA VAL A 73 -11.55 -7.83 -9.73
C VAL A 73 -10.45 -7.72 -10.78
N GLY A 74 -10.68 -8.27 -11.98
CA GLY A 74 -9.70 -8.25 -13.07
C GLY A 74 -8.77 -9.48 -13.14
N ALA A 75 -8.73 -10.33 -12.11
CA ALA A 75 -7.91 -11.54 -12.12
C ALA A 75 -8.28 -12.51 -13.25
N ASP A 76 -9.51 -12.45 -13.76
CA ASP A 76 -10.05 -13.32 -14.80
C ASP A 76 -9.72 -12.88 -16.23
N THR A 77 -9.11 -11.69 -16.43
CA THR A 77 -8.84 -11.17 -17.78
C THR A 77 -7.55 -11.70 -18.41
N ASP A 78 -6.70 -12.41 -17.67
CA ASP A 78 -5.44 -12.99 -18.17
C ASP A 78 -5.50 -14.53 -18.10
N GLU A 79 -6.23 -15.12 -19.04
CA GLU A 79 -6.35 -16.57 -19.18
C GLU A 79 -5.00 -17.18 -19.62
N GLY A 80 -4.38 -18.01 -18.79
CA GLY A 80 -3.04 -18.54 -19.03
C GLY A 80 -1.93 -17.67 -18.45
N ALA A 81 -2.20 -17.03 -17.32
CA ALA A 81 -1.25 -16.27 -16.55
C ALA A 81 -0.16 -17.15 -15.92
N LEU A 82 0.79 -17.62 -16.73
CA LEU A 82 1.93 -18.42 -16.25
C LEU A 82 3.09 -17.52 -15.85
N VAL A 83 3.60 -17.69 -14.63
CA VAL A 83 4.83 -17.06 -14.13
C VAL A 83 5.87 -18.14 -13.83
N SER A 84 7.15 -17.84 -14.04
CA SER A 84 8.21 -18.81 -13.76
C SER A 84 8.59 -18.76 -12.28
N LEU A 85 8.52 -19.91 -11.61
CA LEU A 85 9.06 -20.08 -10.26
C LEU A 85 10.54 -20.43 -10.26
N ALA A 86 11.04 -20.80 -9.08
CA ALA A 86 12.45 -20.89 -8.76
C ALA A 86 13.22 -21.96 -9.50
N ASP A 87 12.54 -23.08 -9.61
CA ASP A 87 12.89 -24.31 -10.30
C ASP A 87 12.69 -24.21 -11.82
N ARG A 88 12.17 -23.08 -12.32
CA ARG A 88 11.72 -22.87 -13.71
C ARG A 88 10.48 -23.68 -14.07
N GLU A 89 9.75 -24.18 -13.08
CA GLU A 89 8.40 -24.65 -13.29
C GLU A 89 7.47 -23.45 -13.52
N LEU A 90 6.47 -23.66 -14.37
CA LEU A 90 5.45 -22.67 -14.64
C LEU A 90 4.39 -22.77 -13.55
N TYR A 91 4.16 -21.68 -12.85
CA TYR A 91 3.07 -21.52 -11.91
C TYR A 91 1.94 -20.77 -12.58
N ASP A 92 0.75 -21.34 -12.48
CA ASP A 92 -0.46 -20.77 -13.07
C ASP A 92 -1.14 -19.85 -12.06
N THR A 93 -1.08 -18.55 -12.33
CA THR A 93 -1.72 -17.51 -11.53
C THR A 93 -3.11 -17.15 -12.07
N SER A 94 -3.58 -17.80 -13.15
CA SER A 94 -4.82 -17.39 -13.84
C SER A 94 -6.00 -17.39 -12.87
N TYR A 95 -6.84 -16.35 -12.94
CA TYR A 95 -8.05 -16.20 -12.12
C TYR A 95 -7.79 -16.08 -10.61
N GLN A 96 -6.54 -15.87 -10.16
CA GLN A 96 -6.20 -15.80 -8.74
C GLN A 96 -6.13 -14.35 -8.23
N SER A 97 -6.82 -14.07 -7.14
CA SER A 97 -6.65 -12.84 -6.35
C SER A 97 -5.39 -12.89 -5.49
N TYR A 98 -4.92 -11.74 -5.00
CA TYR A 98 -3.73 -11.73 -4.15
C TYR A 98 -3.90 -12.55 -2.85
N PRO A 99 -5.08 -12.57 -2.16
CA PRO A 99 -5.27 -13.43 -0.98
C PRO A 99 -5.14 -14.92 -1.31
N GLN A 100 -5.63 -15.37 -2.47
CA GLN A 100 -5.50 -16.76 -2.91
C GLN A 100 -4.05 -17.13 -3.21
N VAL A 101 -3.31 -16.26 -3.88
CA VAL A 101 -1.87 -16.46 -4.09
C VAL A 101 -1.15 -16.44 -2.74
N LEU A 102 -1.50 -15.52 -1.84
CA LEU A 102 -0.88 -15.41 -0.52
C LEU A 102 -1.07 -16.69 0.30
N SER A 103 -2.27 -17.28 0.32
CA SER A 103 -2.51 -18.59 0.96
C SER A 103 -1.58 -19.67 0.41
N GLN A 104 -1.37 -19.69 -0.90
CA GLN A 104 -0.44 -20.62 -1.53
C GLN A 104 1.02 -20.32 -1.19
N LEU A 105 1.41 -19.05 -1.03
CA LEU A 105 2.78 -18.67 -0.66
C LEU A 105 3.09 -18.96 0.82
N THR A 106 2.14 -18.72 1.71
CA THR A 106 2.30 -18.91 3.15
C THR A 106 1.92 -20.32 3.60
N GLY A 107 1.16 -21.08 2.81
CA GLY A 107 0.55 -22.33 3.28
C GLY A 107 -0.46 -22.14 4.42
N LEU A 108 -0.83 -20.90 4.75
CA LEU A 108 -1.86 -20.59 5.74
C LEU A 108 -3.21 -20.44 5.05
N ASP A 109 -4.28 -20.74 5.78
CA ASP A 109 -5.63 -20.44 5.33
C ASP A 109 -5.79 -18.91 5.29
N THR A 110 -6.22 -18.40 4.13
CA THR A 110 -6.42 -16.97 3.89
C THR A 110 -7.86 -16.70 3.49
N TYR A 111 -8.52 -15.82 4.21
CA TYR A 111 -9.90 -15.40 3.99
C TYR A 111 -9.96 -14.06 3.28
N ASN A 112 -10.78 -13.98 2.25
CA ASN A 112 -10.91 -12.80 1.40
C ASN A 112 -12.24 -12.08 1.67
N PHE A 113 -12.20 -11.00 2.44
CA PHE A 113 -13.32 -10.12 2.74
C PHE A 113 -13.29 -8.85 1.88
N GLY A 114 -12.83 -8.98 0.64
CA GLY A 114 -12.83 -7.92 -0.36
C GLY A 114 -14.23 -7.67 -0.93
N VAL A 115 -14.69 -6.42 -0.87
CA VAL A 115 -16.00 -6.00 -1.40
C VAL A 115 -15.81 -4.89 -2.43
N ALA A 116 -16.03 -5.22 -3.72
CA ALA A 116 -15.89 -4.23 -4.78
C ALA A 116 -16.83 -3.03 -4.61
N GLY A 117 -16.27 -1.83 -4.82
CA GLY A 117 -16.98 -0.55 -4.67
C GLY A 117 -17.07 -0.03 -3.24
N ALA A 118 -16.80 -0.86 -2.22
CA ALA A 118 -16.91 -0.45 -0.84
C ALA A 118 -15.87 0.63 -0.47
N THR A 119 -16.31 1.63 0.26
CA THR A 119 -15.48 2.71 0.83
C THR A 119 -14.69 2.22 2.04
N SER A 120 -13.70 3.00 2.49
CA SER A 120 -12.97 2.66 3.71
C SER A 120 -13.85 2.61 4.96
N ALA A 121 -14.86 3.48 5.05
CA ALA A 121 -15.79 3.52 6.16
C ALA A 121 -16.70 2.27 6.17
N GLU A 122 -17.24 1.87 5.01
CA GLU A 122 -18.07 0.66 4.90
C GLU A 122 -17.27 -0.60 5.28
N ILE A 123 -16.04 -0.74 4.78
CA ILE A 123 -15.18 -1.88 5.10
C ILE A 123 -14.84 -1.91 6.59
N ALA A 124 -14.49 -0.75 7.17
CA ALA A 124 -14.21 -0.67 8.60
C ALA A 124 -15.46 -0.95 9.46
N ALA A 125 -16.65 -0.58 9.00
CA ALA A 125 -17.91 -0.92 9.66
C ALA A 125 -18.23 -2.42 9.54
N MET A 126 -18.04 -3.03 8.36
CA MET A 126 -18.25 -4.47 8.15
C MET A 126 -17.33 -5.33 9.02
N GLN A 127 -16.08 -4.92 9.20
CA GLN A 127 -15.13 -5.57 10.10
C GLN A 127 -15.44 -5.33 11.59
N GLY A 128 -16.28 -4.33 11.90
CA GLY A 128 -16.64 -3.91 13.25
C GLY A 128 -15.62 -2.98 13.91
N GLY A 129 -14.69 -2.41 13.14
CA GLY A 129 -13.77 -1.37 13.57
C GLY A 129 -14.45 -0.02 13.74
N LEU A 130 -15.47 0.28 12.92
CA LEU A 130 -16.38 1.40 13.11
C LEU A 130 -17.77 0.93 13.54
N THR A 131 -18.45 1.77 14.30
CA THR A 131 -19.89 1.63 14.58
C THR A 131 -20.73 2.12 13.39
N TRP A 132 -21.99 1.67 13.33
CA TRP A 132 -22.95 2.18 12.35
C TRP A 132 -23.18 3.69 12.45
N GLU A 133 -23.14 4.26 13.66
CA GLU A 133 -23.25 5.72 13.86
C GLU A 133 -22.04 6.46 13.27
N GLU A 134 -20.84 5.88 13.37
CA GLU A 134 -19.63 6.45 12.77
C GLU A 134 -19.63 6.33 11.24
N LEU A 135 -20.18 5.24 10.69
CA LEU A 135 -20.42 5.09 9.25
C LEU A 135 -21.38 6.17 8.74
N GLU A 136 -22.55 6.32 9.36
CA GLU A 136 -23.55 7.33 8.98
C GLU A 136 -22.95 8.75 9.03
N ALA A 137 -22.10 9.03 10.02
CA ALA A 137 -21.41 10.31 10.13
C ALA A 137 -20.39 10.52 8.99
N ALA A 138 -19.66 9.47 8.59
CA ALA A 138 -18.73 9.51 7.47
C ALA A 138 -19.45 9.74 6.13
N GLU A 139 -20.59 9.09 5.91
CA GLU A 139 -21.40 9.27 4.70
C GLU A 139 -22.01 10.68 4.61
N GLN A 140 -22.57 11.20 5.71
CA GLN A 140 -23.14 12.56 5.74
C GLN A 140 -22.11 13.66 5.48
N SER A 141 -20.85 13.45 5.88
CA SER A 141 -19.79 14.42 5.59
C SER A 141 -19.42 14.53 4.12
N VAL A 142 -19.73 13.52 3.30
CA VAL A 142 -19.53 13.56 1.85
C VAL A 142 -20.60 14.45 1.20
N GLU A 143 -21.87 14.31 1.58
CA GLU A 143 -22.98 15.08 0.99
C GLU A 143 -22.86 16.60 1.22
N VAL A 144 -22.30 17.04 2.35
CA VAL A 144 -22.13 18.47 2.65
C VAL A 144 -21.03 19.09 1.80
N ALA A 145 -19.99 18.33 1.44
CA ALA A 145 -18.91 18.82 0.59
C ALA A 145 -19.39 19.10 -0.85
N ASP A 146 -20.30 18.28 -1.39
CA ASP A 146 -20.90 18.50 -2.71
C ASP A 146 -21.94 19.64 -2.71
N ALA A 147 -22.64 19.87 -1.60
CA ALA A 147 -23.60 20.97 -1.47
C ALA A 147 -22.93 22.37 -1.48
N ASP A 148 -21.67 22.47 -1.06
CA ASP A 148 -20.93 23.73 -1.02
C ASP A 148 -20.34 24.13 -2.39
N ASP A 149 -20.21 23.21 -3.36
CA ASP A 149 -19.75 23.52 -4.74
C ASP A 149 -20.90 24.01 -5.65
N ALA A 150 -22.16 23.83 -5.24
CA ALA A 150 -23.33 24.29 -5.99
C ALA A 150 -23.64 25.80 -5.87
N ASN A 151 -22.89 26.56 -5.05
CA ASN A 151 -23.19 27.98 -4.77
C ASN A 151 -22.29 29.01 -5.47
N ALA A 152 -21.63 28.64 -6.57
CA ALA A 152 -20.77 29.53 -7.35
C ALA A 152 -21.24 29.75 -8.80
N ALA A 153 -22.51 30.12 -9.02
CA ALA A 153 -22.91 30.83 -10.23
C ALA A 153 -24.25 31.56 -10.06
N ASP A 154 -24.19 32.84 -9.71
CA ASP A 154 -25.33 33.75 -9.90
C ASP A 154 -24.90 34.91 -10.80
N ASP A 155 -25.77 35.23 -11.75
CA ASP A 155 -25.83 36.38 -12.66
C ASP A 155 -25.18 36.26 -14.06
N ALA A 156 -25.99 35.84 -15.05
CA ALA A 156 -26.42 36.75 -16.12
C ALA A 156 -27.47 36.13 -17.08
N GLY A 157 -28.63 36.78 -17.19
CA GLY A 157 -29.29 37.01 -18.50
C GLY A 157 -30.42 36.06 -18.93
N ALA A 158 -31.64 36.58 -18.89
CA ALA A 158 -32.88 35.98 -19.39
C ALA A 158 -32.92 35.75 -20.92
N ASN A 159 -33.53 34.64 -21.39
CA ASN A 159 -34.80 34.63 -22.13
C ASN A 159 -35.19 33.24 -22.72
N ASP A 160 -36.48 32.95 -22.55
CA ASP A 160 -37.42 32.22 -23.40
C ASP A 160 -37.38 30.69 -23.60
N ALA A 161 -38.49 30.11 -23.13
CA ALA A 161 -39.41 29.18 -23.81
C ALA A 161 -39.15 27.67 -23.74
N ASP A 162 -40.00 27.03 -22.93
CA ASP A 162 -40.71 25.76 -23.15
C ASP A 162 -40.00 24.69 -23.99
N ASP A 163 -39.49 23.66 -23.30
CA ASP A 163 -39.76 22.28 -23.71
C ASP A 163 -39.84 21.42 -22.45
N ASP A 164 -41.02 20.84 -22.23
CA ASP A 164 -41.28 19.77 -21.27
C ASP A 164 -40.35 18.59 -21.62
N ALA A 165 -39.29 18.39 -20.82
CA ALA A 165 -38.56 17.14 -20.78
C ALA A 165 -38.64 16.64 -19.34
N ASP A 166 -39.26 15.47 -19.23
CA ASP A 166 -39.52 14.73 -18.00
C ASP A 166 -38.33 14.77 -17.04
N ALA A 167 -38.64 15.19 -15.81
CA ALA A 167 -37.77 15.04 -14.65
C ALA A 167 -37.61 13.54 -14.35
N ASP A 168 -36.61 12.92 -14.95
CA ASP A 168 -35.96 11.74 -14.38
C ASP A 168 -34.91 12.25 -13.37
N ASP A 169 -35.39 12.71 -12.22
CA ASP A 169 -34.61 12.69 -10.98
C ASP A 169 -34.38 11.20 -10.66
N ALA A 170 -33.35 10.62 -11.26
CA ALA A 170 -32.76 9.40 -10.74
C ALA A 170 -32.25 9.75 -9.34
N ASP A 171 -32.91 9.19 -8.32
CA ASP A 171 -32.41 9.12 -6.94
C ASP A 171 -30.96 8.60 -6.99
N ASP A 172 -29.99 9.51 -7.03
CA ASP A 172 -28.56 9.24 -6.98
C ASP A 172 -28.16 9.00 -5.51
N GLN A 173 -28.88 8.06 -4.87
CA GLN A 173 -28.52 7.59 -3.54
C GLN A 173 -27.22 6.78 -3.68
N PRO A 174 -26.18 7.07 -2.88
CA PRO A 174 -24.96 6.28 -2.92
C PRO A 174 -25.31 4.81 -2.69
N VAL A 175 -24.86 3.95 -3.61
CA VAL A 175 -25.09 2.50 -3.50
C VAL A 175 -24.26 2.02 -2.30
N SER A 176 -24.94 1.60 -1.23
CA SER A 176 -24.27 0.96 -0.10
C SER A 176 -23.75 -0.42 -0.51
N HIS A 177 -22.51 -0.72 -0.14
CA HIS A 177 -21.81 -1.98 -0.40
C HIS A 177 -21.73 -2.88 0.83
N ILE A 178 -22.52 -2.62 1.88
CA ILE A 178 -22.54 -3.45 3.08
C ILE A 178 -23.06 -4.86 2.75
N ASP A 179 -22.23 -5.86 3.02
CA ASP A 179 -22.54 -7.28 2.80
C ASP A 179 -22.70 -8.02 4.14
N PRO A 180 -23.93 -8.41 4.54
CA PRO A 180 -24.19 -9.13 5.78
C PRO A 180 -23.46 -10.48 5.90
N ASP A 181 -23.23 -11.17 4.78
CA ASP A 181 -22.56 -12.47 4.81
C ASP A 181 -21.06 -12.28 5.13
N VAL A 182 -20.45 -11.22 4.58
CA VAL A 182 -19.06 -10.82 4.91
C VAL A 182 -18.93 -10.42 6.38
N ILE A 183 -19.93 -9.73 6.94
CA ILE A 183 -19.95 -9.38 8.38
C ILE A 183 -19.99 -10.64 9.23
N GLU A 184 -20.94 -11.55 8.97
CA GLU A 184 -21.12 -12.78 9.76
C GLU A 184 -19.89 -13.69 9.69
N GLU A 185 -19.26 -13.80 8.53
CA GLU A 185 -18.02 -14.56 8.35
C GLU A 185 -16.84 -13.86 9.04
N GLY A 186 -16.67 -12.55 8.81
CA GLY A 186 -15.60 -11.75 9.38
C GLY A 186 -15.55 -11.74 10.91
N GLU A 187 -16.69 -11.81 11.60
CA GLU A 187 -16.77 -11.91 13.06
C GLU A 187 -16.07 -13.17 13.63
N GLN A 188 -15.93 -14.22 12.82
CA GLN A 188 -15.34 -15.49 13.22
C GLN A 188 -13.81 -15.47 13.19
N HIS A 189 -13.21 -14.50 12.49
CA HIS A 189 -11.78 -14.42 12.23
C HIS A 189 -11.10 -13.22 12.91
N THR A 190 -11.50 -12.96 14.16
CA THR A 190 -10.80 -11.98 15.02
C THR A 190 -9.61 -12.65 15.72
N GLY A 191 -8.48 -11.93 15.82
CA GLY A 191 -7.22 -12.46 16.35
C GLY A 191 -6.27 -13.03 15.29
N ASP A 192 -6.69 -13.07 14.03
CA ASP A 192 -5.91 -13.56 12.90
C ASP A 192 -4.98 -12.49 12.32
N ILE A 193 -4.00 -12.90 11.51
CA ILE A 193 -3.05 -11.99 10.86
C ILE A 193 -3.81 -11.10 9.87
N LEU A 194 -3.68 -9.79 10.03
CA LEU A 194 -4.55 -8.83 9.34
C LEU A 194 -3.85 -8.20 8.12
N VAL A 195 -4.47 -8.23 6.96
CA VAL A 195 -4.04 -7.49 5.77
C VAL A 195 -5.15 -6.53 5.37
N LEU A 196 -4.85 -5.23 5.32
CA LEU A 196 -5.82 -4.17 5.05
C LEU A 196 -5.46 -3.40 3.78
N GLU A 197 -6.46 -3.17 2.92
CA GLU A 197 -6.34 -2.30 1.76
C GLU A 197 -7.67 -1.55 1.54
N ILE A 198 -7.74 -0.33 2.05
CA ILE A 198 -8.95 0.49 2.01
C ILE A 198 -8.65 1.94 1.60
N GLY A 199 -9.65 2.59 1.02
CA GLY A 199 -9.71 4.04 0.84
C GLY A 199 -9.78 4.52 -0.62
N SER A 200 -9.49 3.67 -1.61
CA SER A 200 -9.50 4.06 -3.04
C SER A 200 -10.87 4.59 -3.50
N ASN A 201 -11.96 4.04 -2.94
CA ASN A 201 -13.34 4.46 -3.19
C ASN A 201 -13.83 5.61 -2.29
N GLY A 202 -12.96 6.19 -1.46
CA GLY A 202 -13.33 7.24 -0.51
C GLY A 202 -13.83 6.71 0.84
N GLY A 203 -14.71 7.48 1.50
CA GLY A 203 -15.16 7.23 2.88
C GLY A 203 -14.33 7.93 3.97
N TRP A 204 -13.43 8.83 3.59
CA TRP A 204 -12.52 9.54 4.49
C TRP A 204 -12.34 11.03 4.17
N ASN A 205 -13.21 11.58 3.30
CA ASN A 205 -13.32 13.03 2.98
C ASN A 205 -12.02 13.73 2.60
N ASN A 206 -11.10 13.03 1.94
CA ASN A 206 -9.80 13.60 1.58
C ASN A 206 -8.97 14.07 2.80
N ASP A 207 -9.27 13.56 4.00
CA ASP A 207 -8.50 13.75 5.24
C ASP A 207 -7.75 12.47 5.63
N TYR A 208 -6.43 12.45 5.38
CA TYR A 208 -5.60 11.29 5.68
C TYR A 208 -5.67 10.85 7.15
N GLN A 209 -5.93 11.78 8.08
CA GLN A 209 -6.04 11.41 9.49
C GLN A 209 -7.30 10.57 9.74
N VAL A 210 -8.41 10.85 9.07
CA VAL A 210 -9.63 10.03 9.13
C VAL A 210 -9.34 8.63 8.62
N LEU A 211 -8.70 8.51 7.45
CA LEU A 211 -8.33 7.20 6.89
C LEU A 211 -7.39 6.42 7.83
N ILE A 212 -6.37 7.10 8.38
CA ILE A 212 -5.44 6.49 9.35
C ILE A 212 -6.18 5.99 10.60
N ASP A 213 -7.16 6.75 11.10
CA ASP A 213 -7.93 6.36 12.27
C ASP A 213 -8.88 5.19 11.98
N GLN A 214 -9.42 5.08 10.76
CA GLN A 214 -10.16 3.90 10.31
C GLN A 214 -9.29 2.64 10.29
N TYR A 215 -8.08 2.73 9.71
CA TYR A 215 -7.09 1.64 9.78
C TYR A 215 -6.78 1.23 11.22
N ARG A 216 -6.54 2.21 12.11
CA ARG A 216 -6.26 1.95 13.53
C ARG A 216 -7.42 1.27 14.25
N ALA A 217 -8.65 1.69 13.96
CA ALA A 217 -9.84 1.11 14.56
C ALA A 217 -10.01 -0.36 14.14
N MET A 218 -9.77 -0.69 12.86
CA MET A 218 -9.78 -2.08 12.39
C MET A 218 -8.68 -2.92 13.02
N ILE A 219 -7.47 -2.38 13.16
CA ILE A 219 -6.35 -3.05 13.83
C ILE A 219 -6.69 -3.31 15.31
N GLU A 220 -7.18 -2.30 16.04
CA GLU A 220 -7.60 -2.45 17.44
C GLU A 220 -8.70 -3.50 17.59
N ARG A 221 -9.70 -3.47 16.69
CA ARG A 221 -10.79 -4.45 16.65
C ARG A 221 -10.30 -5.87 16.43
N SER A 222 -9.30 -6.06 15.56
CA SER A 222 -8.75 -7.38 15.25
C SER A 222 -8.13 -8.04 16.47
N GLY A 223 -7.58 -7.26 17.41
CA GLY A 223 -6.82 -7.79 18.54
C GLY A 223 -5.50 -8.48 18.17
N CYS A 224 -5.04 -8.32 16.93
CA CYS A 224 -3.80 -8.91 16.41
C CYS A 224 -2.74 -7.84 16.20
N GLU A 225 -1.51 -8.09 16.69
CA GLU A 225 -0.36 -7.20 16.46
C GLU A 225 0.32 -7.45 15.12
N ASP A 226 0.06 -8.60 14.50
CA ASP A 226 0.58 -8.98 13.18
C ASP A 226 -0.36 -8.45 12.10
N TYR A 227 -0.05 -7.25 11.58
CA TYR A 227 -0.83 -6.62 10.51
C TYR A 227 0.01 -6.00 9.40
N LEU A 228 -0.56 -5.90 8.20
CA LEU A 228 -0.03 -5.23 7.02
C LEU A 228 -1.06 -4.26 6.46
N ILE A 229 -0.60 -3.11 5.97
CA ILE A 229 -1.41 -2.13 5.24
C ILE A 229 -0.87 -2.02 3.84
N LEU A 230 -1.73 -2.22 2.85
CA LEU A 230 -1.40 -2.08 1.43
C LEU A 230 -1.84 -0.69 0.98
N GLY A 231 -0.89 0.06 0.41
CA GLY A 231 -1.20 1.34 -0.21
C GLY A 231 -1.98 1.17 -1.50
N ASP A 232 -2.71 2.22 -1.87
CA ASP A 232 -3.46 2.34 -3.10
C ASP A 232 -2.61 1.98 -4.35
N THR A 233 -3.29 1.46 -5.37
CA THR A 233 -2.70 1.03 -6.64
C THR A 233 -3.20 1.86 -7.82
N ASP A 234 -4.02 2.88 -7.61
CA ASP A 234 -4.40 3.80 -8.68
C ASP A 234 -3.21 4.63 -9.15
N ASP A 235 -3.31 5.13 -10.38
CA ASP A 235 -2.31 6.06 -10.87
C ASP A 235 -2.45 7.41 -10.13
N PRO A 236 -1.35 8.17 -9.93
CA PRO A 236 -1.42 9.44 -9.24
C PRO A 236 -2.48 10.38 -9.85
N GLY A 237 -3.41 10.84 -9.00
CA GLY A 237 -4.50 11.75 -9.40
C GLY A 237 -5.69 11.09 -10.09
N THR A 238 -5.80 9.75 -10.08
CA THR A 238 -7.00 9.04 -10.59
C THR A 238 -7.86 8.41 -9.50
N SER A 239 -7.38 8.37 -8.25
CA SER A 239 -8.13 7.76 -7.15
C SER A 239 -9.37 8.58 -6.78
N VAL A 240 -10.49 7.90 -6.55
CA VAL A 240 -11.77 8.52 -6.14
C VAL A 240 -11.68 9.05 -4.72
N GLY A 241 -10.95 8.36 -3.84
CA GLY A 241 -10.83 8.73 -2.43
C GLY A 241 -9.97 9.96 -2.15
N ASP A 242 -9.02 10.25 -3.05
CA ASP A 242 -8.11 11.40 -2.91
C ASP A 242 -8.21 12.34 -4.12
N THR A 243 -9.24 13.18 -4.11
CA THR A 243 -9.46 14.20 -5.13
C THR A 243 -8.45 15.35 -5.08
N SER A 244 -7.54 15.38 -4.09
CA SER A 244 -6.48 16.39 -4.00
C SER A 244 -5.22 16.00 -4.75
N GLN A 245 -5.07 14.72 -5.07
CA GLN A 245 -3.95 14.23 -5.86
C GLN A 245 -4.00 14.73 -7.28
N VAL A 246 -2.81 14.97 -7.83
CA VAL A 246 -2.62 15.36 -9.23
C VAL A 246 -1.65 14.40 -9.90
N PRO A 247 -1.81 14.16 -11.22
CA PRO A 247 -0.84 13.37 -11.97
C PRO A 247 0.58 13.91 -11.84
N PHE A 248 1.56 13.01 -11.80
CA PHE A 248 2.95 13.42 -11.87
C PHE A 248 3.32 13.88 -13.29
N THR A 249 4.40 14.64 -13.39
CA THR A 249 4.98 15.10 -14.66
C THR A 249 6.27 14.33 -14.97
N GLU A 250 6.75 14.40 -16.23
CA GLU A 250 7.79 13.52 -16.83
C GLU A 250 9.15 13.43 -16.11
N ASP A 251 9.38 14.18 -15.03
CA ASP A 251 10.64 14.22 -14.28
C ASP A 251 10.54 13.67 -12.84
N TYR A 252 9.44 13.01 -12.46
CA TYR A 252 9.10 12.83 -11.04
C TYR A 252 8.53 11.46 -10.64
N ALA A 253 9.21 10.32 -10.91
CA ALA A 253 8.80 9.01 -10.36
C ALA A 253 9.86 7.88 -10.49
N PRO A 254 9.73 6.77 -9.74
CA PRO A 254 8.72 6.53 -8.72
C PRO A 254 9.06 7.19 -7.38
N ARG A 255 8.22 8.14 -6.99
CA ARG A 255 8.16 8.74 -5.64
C ARG A 255 6.80 8.46 -5.01
N GLU A 256 6.70 8.81 -3.74
CA GLU A 256 5.45 8.69 -2.98
C GLU A 256 4.47 9.83 -3.30
N THR A 257 3.17 9.54 -3.28
CA THR A 257 2.11 10.55 -3.15
C THR A 257 2.03 11.03 -1.69
N ASN A 258 1.26 12.09 -1.42
CA ASN A 258 1.04 12.54 -0.03
C ASN A 258 0.28 11.49 0.79
N TRP A 259 -0.69 10.81 0.17
CA TRP A 259 -1.40 9.68 0.78
C TRP A 259 -0.43 8.57 1.20
N GLU A 260 0.41 8.11 0.26
CA GLU A 260 1.40 7.06 0.56
C GLU A 260 2.40 7.47 1.64
N ALA A 261 2.85 8.73 1.61
CA ALA A 261 3.73 9.27 2.64
C ALA A 261 3.03 9.30 4.01
N ALA A 262 1.76 9.69 4.09
CA ALA A 262 0.99 9.71 5.32
C ALA A 262 0.83 8.30 5.92
N LEU A 263 0.49 7.30 5.10
CA LEU A 263 0.40 5.91 5.56
C LEU A 263 1.76 5.35 5.99
N ARG A 264 2.84 5.62 5.23
CA ARG A 264 4.20 5.23 5.63
C ARG A 264 4.58 5.85 6.97
N GLU A 265 4.28 7.12 7.19
CA GLU A 265 4.59 7.82 8.44
C GLU A 265 3.76 7.28 9.62
N ALA A 266 2.51 6.90 9.39
CA ALA A 266 1.62 6.39 10.41
C ALA A 266 1.94 4.94 10.83
N PHE A 267 2.35 4.09 9.89
CA PHE A 267 2.42 2.63 10.10
C PHE A 267 3.82 2.03 9.88
N GLY A 268 4.79 2.81 9.40
CA GLY A 268 6.19 2.40 9.27
C GLY A 268 6.35 1.13 8.45
N ASP A 269 7.06 0.13 9.00
CA ASP A 269 7.32 -1.14 8.32
C ASP A 269 6.07 -2.00 8.09
N HIS A 270 4.92 -1.70 8.69
CA HIS A 270 3.66 -2.40 8.40
C HIS A 270 3.02 -1.94 7.09
N PHE A 271 3.41 -0.76 6.57
CA PHE A 271 2.89 -0.21 5.32
C PHE A 271 3.70 -0.65 4.10
N ILE A 272 3.02 -1.18 3.09
CA ILE A 272 3.57 -1.50 1.78
C ILE A 272 3.06 -0.46 0.79
N ASN A 273 3.96 0.39 0.28
CA ASN A 273 3.64 1.25 -0.86
C ASN A 273 3.50 0.38 -2.13
N MET A 274 2.29 -0.14 -2.36
CA MET A 274 2.04 -1.18 -3.35
C MET A 274 2.25 -0.67 -4.77
N ARG A 275 1.77 0.54 -5.09
CA ARG A 275 2.00 1.17 -6.40
C ARG A 275 3.50 1.28 -6.72
N VAL A 276 4.29 1.84 -5.79
CA VAL A 276 5.75 1.98 -5.99
C VAL A 276 6.42 0.61 -6.10
N PHE A 277 5.98 -0.39 -5.34
CA PHE A 277 6.50 -1.75 -5.43
C PHE A 277 6.23 -2.36 -6.82
N LEU A 278 4.99 -2.29 -7.31
CA LEU A 278 4.59 -2.85 -8.60
C LEU A 278 5.28 -2.17 -9.78
N ILE A 279 5.52 -0.86 -9.71
CA ILE A 279 6.31 -0.13 -10.72
C ILE A 279 7.74 -0.65 -10.79
N LYS A 280 8.37 -0.90 -9.63
CA LYS A 280 9.78 -1.30 -9.55
C LYS A 280 10.00 -2.77 -9.87
N HIS A 281 9.08 -3.64 -9.45
CA HIS A 281 9.32 -5.08 -9.40
C HIS A 281 8.23 -5.92 -10.09
N GLY A 282 7.05 -5.36 -10.35
CA GLY A 282 5.89 -6.14 -10.79
C GLY A 282 6.12 -6.88 -12.11
N LEU A 283 6.75 -6.22 -13.09
CA LEU A 283 7.08 -6.84 -14.38
C LEU A 283 8.12 -7.96 -14.23
N GLU A 284 9.16 -7.73 -13.44
CA GLU A 284 10.22 -8.71 -13.18
C GLU A 284 9.65 -9.95 -12.49
N ILE A 285 8.88 -9.76 -11.42
CA ILE A 285 8.21 -10.85 -10.67
C ILE A 285 7.28 -11.66 -11.59
N SER A 286 6.62 -10.97 -12.53
CA SER A 286 5.69 -11.60 -13.47
C SER A 286 6.37 -12.24 -14.68
N GLY A 287 7.70 -12.18 -14.79
CA GLY A 287 8.44 -12.68 -15.95
C GLY A 287 8.18 -11.91 -17.25
N LEU A 288 7.71 -10.67 -17.14
CA LEU A 288 7.38 -9.80 -18.27
C LEU A 288 8.57 -8.92 -18.65
N THR A 289 8.70 -8.65 -19.94
CA THR A 289 9.74 -7.74 -20.44
C THR A 289 9.20 -6.31 -20.46
N PRO A 290 9.88 -5.35 -19.81
CA PRO A 290 9.49 -3.94 -19.89
C PRO A 290 9.53 -3.39 -21.32
N THR A 291 8.50 -2.62 -21.67
CA THR A 291 8.38 -1.85 -22.91
C THR A 291 8.83 -0.41 -22.71
N GLU A 292 8.95 0.35 -23.80
CA GLU A 292 9.21 1.79 -23.72
C GLU A 292 8.07 2.56 -23.04
N GLU A 293 6.82 2.11 -23.21
CA GLU A 293 5.64 2.68 -22.55
C GLU A 293 5.71 2.46 -21.04
N ASP A 294 6.11 1.27 -20.58
CA ASP A 294 6.28 0.99 -19.14
C ASP A 294 7.32 1.91 -18.50
N VAL A 295 8.39 2.23 -19.23
CA VAL A 295 9.42 3.16 -18.75
C VAL A 295 8.88 4.60 -18.70
N ALA A 296 7.99 4.99 -19.61
CA ALA A 296 7.35 6.30 -19.60
C ALA A 296 6.31 6.40 -18.46
N ASP A 297 5.44 5.41 -18.33
CA ASP A 297 4.42 5.29 -17.28
C ASP A 297 5.08 5.26 -15.90
N ALA A 298 6.18 4.51 -15.73
CA ALA A 298 6.94 4.48 -14.49
C ALA A 298 7.50 5.86 -14.08
N ARG A 299 7.80 6.77 -15.04
CA ARG A 299 8.23 8.16 -14.77
C ARG A 299 7.08 9.09 -14.39
N LEU A 300 5.85 8.67 -14.66
CA LEU A 300 4.63 9.33 -14.21
C LEU A 300 4.05 8.69 -12.94
N GLY A 301 4.73 7.67 -12.41
CA GLY A 301 4.25 6.94 -11.23
C GLY A 301 3.07 6.01 -11.55
N CYS A 302 2.85 5.68 -12.81
CA CYS A 302 1.80 4.76 -13.23
C CYS A 302 2.31 3.32 -13.22
N ILE A 303 1.48 2.38 -12.76
CA ILE A 303 1.78 0.96 -12.87
C ILE A 303 1.67 0.54 -14.34
N SER A 304 2.57 -0.35 -14.77
CA SER A 304 2.53 -0.92 -16.12
C SER A 304 1.15 -1.47 -16.47
N LYS A 305 0.65 -1.12 -17.66
CA LYS A 305 -0.57 -1.69 -18.23
C LYS A 305 -0.49 -3.20 -18.46
N GLN A 306 0.71 -3.77 -18.54
CA GLN A 306 0.87 -5.23 -18.63
C GLN A 306 0.44 -5.95 -17.33
N LEU A 307 0.34 -5.22 -16.21
CA LEU A 307 -0.11 -5.75 -14.92
C LEU A 307 -1.57 -5.41 -14.62
N ARG A 308 -2.25 -4.64 -15.48
CA ARG A 308 -3.64 -4.22 -15.28
C ARG A 308 -4.60 -4.98 -16.19
N SER A 309 -5.84 -5.14 -15.71
CA SER A 309 -6.98 -5.63 -16.49
C SER A 309 -7.76 -4.47 -17.13
N ASP A 310 -7.82 -3.34 -16.43
CA ASP A 310 -8.41 -2.09 -16.89
C ASP A 310 -7.57 -0.88 -16.43
N TRP A 311 -8.19 0.28 -16.16
CA TRP A 311 -7.45 1.47 -15.75
C TRP A 311 -7.02 1.44 -14.26
N THR A 312 -7.67 0.65 -13.40
CA THR A 312 -7.41 0.57 -11.95
C THR A 312 -7.09 -0.85 -11.51
N HIS A 313 -7.83 -1.85 -11.97
CA HIS A 313 -7.73 -3.21 -11.48
C HIS A 313 -6.50 -3.93 -12.06
N LEU A 314 -5.91 -4.79 -11.23
CA LEU A 314 -4.81 -5.66 -11.64
C LEU A 314 -5.35 -6.87 -12.40
N ASN A 315 -4.54 -7.38 -13.33
CA ASN A 315 -4.76 -8.72 -13.88
C ASN A 315 -4.12 -9.78 -12.98
N ALA A 316 -4.27 -11.06 -13.33
CA ALA A 316 -3.71 -12.19 -12.58
C ALA A 316 -2.21 -12.06 -12.26
N ARG A 317 -1.40 -11.52 -13.18
CA ARG A 317 0.04 -11.30 -12.95
C ARG A 317 0.29 -10.15 -11.99
N GLY A 318 -0.47 -9.07 -12.11
CA GLY A 318 -0.45 -7.97 -11.15
C GLY A 318 -0.79 -8.44 -9.74
N TYR A 319 -1.85 -9.25 -9.58
CA TYR A 319 -2.20 -9.83 -8.28
C TYR A 319 -1.15 -10.80 -7.74
N PHE A 320 -0.50 -11.58 -8.60
CA PHE A 320 0.64 -12.39 -8.20
C PHE A 320 1.79 -11.52 -7.64
N ALA A 321 2.20 -10.48 -8.37
CA ALA A 321 3.25 -9.57 -7.92
C ALA A 321 2.88 -8.83 -6.62
N LYS A 322 1.61 -8.49 -6.43
CA LYS A 322 1.08 -7.94 -5.19
C LYS A 322 1.18 -8.92 -4.02
N ALA A 323 0.73 -10.15 -4.20
CA ALA A 323 0.80 -11.20 -3.17
C ALA A 323 2.24 -11.47 -2.73
N VAL A 324 3.18 -11.43 -3.67
CA VAL A 324 4.61 -11.51 -3.41
C VAL A 324 5.09 -10.41 -2.47
N ALA A 325 4.69 -9.16 -2.70
CA ALA A 325 5.06 -8.04 -1.84
C ALA A 325 4.56 -8.25 -0.41
N VAL A 326 3.32 -8.70 -0.28
CA VAL A 326 2.68 -9.03 1.01
C VAL A 326 3.44 -10.16 1.71
N TYR A 327 3.67 -11.27 1.00
CA TYR A 327 4.42 -12.42 1.49
C TYR A 327 5.79 -12.03 2.05
N GLN A 328 6.58 -11.30 1.27
CA GLN A 328 7.92 -10.89 1.69
C GLN A 328 7.89 -9.94 2.88
N ARG A 329 6.89 -9.05 2.96
CA ARG A 329 6.78 -8.15 4.10
C ARG A 329 6.42 -8.92 5.37
N GLY A 330 5.50 -9.87 5.31
CA GLY A 330 5.17 -10.71 6.47
C GLY A 330 6.35 -11.59 6.91
N VAL A 331 7.17 -12.09 5.98
CA VAL A 331 8.45 -12.76 6.33
C VAL A 331 9.39 -11.80 7.05
N LYS A 332 9.58 -10.58 6.52
CA LYS A 332 10.45 -9.56 7.13
C LYS A 332 10.01 -9.22 8.56
N LEU A 333 8.70 -9.15 8.80
CA LEU A 333 8.12 -8.82 10.10
C LEU A 333 7.99 -10.04 11.03
N GLY A 334 8.19 -11.26 10.52
CA GLY A 334 8.10 -12.49 11.29
C GLY A 334 6.69 -13.05 11.46
N TYR A 335 5.72 -12.61 10.66
CA TYR A 335 4.33 -13.09 10.72
C TYR A 335 4.19 -14.51 10.21
N TRP A 336 5.04 -14.94 9.29
CA TRP A 336 5.14 -16.32 8.86
C TRP A 336 6.59 -16.64 8.53
N SER A 337 6.91 -17.93 8.58
CA SER A 337 8.25 -18.41 8.24
C SER A 337 8.34 -18.66 6.73
N PRO A 338 9.51 -18.46 6.11
CA PRO A 338 9.75 -19.06 4.80
C PRO A 338 9.74 -20.60 4.94
N GLY A 339 9.14 -21.33 3.99
CA GLY A 339 9.12 -22.81 4.00
C GLY A 339 10.52 -23.45 3.90
N GLU A 340 10.64 -24.78 4.13
CA GLU A 340 11.91 -25.56 4.11
C GLU A 340 12.71 -25.47 2.78
N GLY A 341 12.13 -24.89 1.74
CA GLY A 341 12.83 -24.45 0.53
C GLY A 341 13.42 -23.04 0.68
N SER A 342 14.35 -22.82 1.61
CA SER A 342 15.14 -21.59 1.61
C SER A 342 16.08 -21.63 0.40
N ILE A 343 15.98 -20.72 -0.56
CA ILE A 343 16.98 -20.62 -1.63
C ILE A 343 17.51 -19.20 -1.77
N ASP A 344 18.83 -19.15 -1.69
CA ASP A 344 19.76 -18.10 -2.11
C ASP A 344 20.07 -18.37 -3.61
N VAL A 345 19.76 -17.45 -4.53
CA VAL A 345 19.83 -17.76 -5.97
C VAL A 345 20.43 -16.67 -6.86
N ALA A 346 21.03 -17.15 -7.95
CA ALA A 346 22.15 -16.53 -8.65
C ALA A 346 21.78 -15.51 -9.74
N LYS A 347 22.61 -14.46 -9.80
CA LYS A 347 22.52 -13.28 -10.67
C LYS A 347 22.27 -13.58 -12.15
N PRO A 348 21.57 -12.69 -12.88
CA PRO A 348 21.49 -12.76 -14.33
C PRO A 348 22.90 -12.63 -14.93
N GLN A 349 23.26 -13.53 -15.83
CA GLN A 349 24.43 -13.30 -16.68
C GLN A 349 24.14 -12.10 -17.58
N ARG A 350 24.78 -10.97 -17.30
CA ARG A 350 24.89 -9.88 -18.26
C ARG A 350 25.40 -10.47 -19.56
N HIS A 351 24.60 -10.42 -20.63
CA HIS A 351 25.16 -10.53 -21.96
C HIS A 351 26.17 -9.40 -22.09
N GLN A 352 27.45 -9.75 -22.15
CA GLN A 352 28.47 -8.83 -22.60
C GLN A 352 28.03 -8.40 -24.00
N ALA A 353 27.59 -7.15 -24.13
CA ALA A 353 27.56 -6.49 -25.42
C ALA A 353 28.99 -6.60 -25.95
N ASN A 354 29.18 -7.45 -26.96
CA ASN A 354 30.45 -7.56 -27.66
C ASN A 354 30.78 -6.17 -28.19
N GLY A 355 31.72 -5.51 -27.53
CA GLY A 355 32.37 -4.34 -28.04
C GLY A 355 32.99 -4.72 -29.38
N ALA A 356 32.42 -4.18 -30.45
CA ALA A 356 33.11 -4.09 -31.72
C ALA A 356 34.35 -3.23 -31.47
N SER A 357 35.49 -3.89 -31.31
CA SER A 357 36.79 -3.25 -31.44
C SER A 357 36.92 -2.77 -32.87
N ALA A 358 36.97 -1.46 -33.04
CA ALA A 358 37.59 -0.86 -34.21
C ALA A 358 39.06 -1.28 -34.23
N ASP A 359 39.45 -1.95 -35.31
CA ASP A 359 40.74 -1.82 -35.99
C ASP A 359 40.53 -2.13 -37.48
#